data_AF-D5SXP1-F1
#
_entry.id   AF-D5SXP1-F1
#
_cell.length_a   1.000
_cell.length_b   1.000
_cell.length_c   1.000
_cell.angle_alpha   90.00
_cell.angle_beta   90.00
_cell.angle_gamma   90.00
#
_symmetry.space_group_name_H-M   'P 1'
#
loop_
_entity.id
_entity.type
_entity.pdbx_description
1 polymer ?
#
loop_
_entity_poly.entity_id
_entity_poly.type
_entity_poly.pdbx_seq_one_letter_code
_entity_poly.pdbx_strand_id
1 'polypeptide(L)'
;MMRKVSSGDRTTQALMMSVCFAVVTVSSCAKQNQFSNVDANTPHALVTADARLYWGDRGPIVFAINSQPTSFWRSKEQYRISTGATTLQVVADREPYDFYPLTFDAMAGRHYHLRYGLSRASVNLYDITDVNSPVLIQTSARPDFK
;
A
#
# COMPACT_ATOMS: atom_id res chain seq x y z
N MET A 1 -25.85 -31.61 -73.77
CA MET A 1 -24.68 -31.96 -74.59
C MET A 1 -23.60 -30.88 -74.34
N MET A 2 -22.39 -31.31 -73.93
CA MET A 2 -21.07 -30.63 -73.82
C MET A 2 -20.95 -29.16 -74.31
N ARG A 3 -20.22 -28.20 -73.70
CA ARG A 3 -18.84 -28.12 -73.15
C ARG A 3 -18.79 -26.94 -72.12
N LYS A 4 -18.18 -26.97 -70.93
CA LYS A 4 -16.76 -26.90 -70.46
C LYS A 4 -15.91 -25.71 -70.96
N VAL A 5 -15.16 -25.12 -70.00
CA VAL A 5 -13.92 -24.29 -70.07
C VAL A 5 -14.18 -22.76 -69.97
N SER A 6 -13.48 -21.93 -69.19
CA SER A 6 -12.47 -22.06 -68.12
C SER A 6 -12.08 -20.65 -67.61
N SER A 7 -11.59 -20.61 -66.37
CA SER A 7 -10.51 -19.74 -65.84
C SER A 7 -10.72 -18.22 -65.77
N GLY A 8 -10.87 -17.76 -64.53
CA GLY A 8 -10.41 -16.45 -64.08
C GLY A 8 -9.79 -16.60 -62.71
N ASP A 9 -8.47 -16.83 -62.69
CA ASP A 9 -7.60 -16.72 -61.52
C ASP A 9 -7.74 -15.34 -60.85
N ARG A 10 -7.79 -15.33 -59.51
CA ARG A 10 -7.13 -14.33 -58.66
C ARG A 10 -7.18 -14.78 -57.20
N THR A 11 -6.17 -15.57 -56.89
CA THR A 11 -5.49 -15.66 -55.60
C THR A 11 -5.36 -14.28 -54.92
N THR A 12 -5.37 -14.33 -53.59
CA THR A 12 -4.80 -13.34 -52.66
C THR A 12 -5.74 -12.25 -52.13
N GLN A 13 -6.33 -12.50 -50.96
CA GLN A 13 -6.39 -11.60 -49.79
C GLN A 13 -7.12 -12.36 -48.66
N ALA A 14 -6.39 -13.17 -47.88
CA ALA A 14 -5.99 -12.81 -46.51
C ALA A 14 -7.21 -12.39 -45.67
N LEU A 15 -7.95 -13.32 -45.03
CA LEU A 15 -7.60 -13.98 -43.77
C LEU A 15 -6.86 -13.04 -42.79
N MET A 16 -7.56 -12.02 -42.26
CA MET A 16 -7.15 -11.32 -41.04
C MET A 16 -8.30 -10.46 -40.48
N MET A 17 -9.26 -11.10 -39.81
CA MET A 17 -10.11 -10.43 -38.81
C MET A 17 -10.04 -11.30 -37.56
N SER A 18 -8.87 -11.33 -36.93
CA SER A 18 -8.57 -10.51 -35.75
C SER A 18 -9.45 -10.91 -34.56
N VAL A 19 -9.14 -12.10 -34.04
CA VAL A 19 -9.44 -12.51 -32.66
C VAL A 19 -8.78 -11.48 -31.73
N CYS A 20 -9.59 -10.60 -31.16
CA CYS A 20 -9.10 -9.53 -30.31
C CYS A 20 -10.00 -9.41 -29.07
N PHE A 21 -9.37 -9.47 -27.91
CA PHE A 21 -9.87 -9.07 -26.58
C PHE A 21 -10.66 -10.12 -25.77
N ALA A 22 -10.04 -11.28 -25.54
CA ALA A 22 -10.18 -11.94 -24.24
C ALA A 22 -9.27 -11.21 -23.23
N VAL A 23 -9.72 -10.06 -22.72
CA VAL A 23 -9.07 -9.41 -21.57
C VAL A 23 -9.45 -10.24 -20.35
N VAL A 24 -8.54 -11.14 -19.98
CA VAL A 24 -8.49 -11.71 -18.63
C VAL A 24 -8.25 -10.54 -17.69
N THR A 25 -9.32 -9.96 -17.16
CA THR A 25 -9.22 -9.08 -16.00
C THR A 25 -8.77 -9.95 -14.83
N VAL A 26 -7.46 -10.03 -14.64
CA VAL A 26 -6.86 -10.42 -13.37
C VAL A 26 -7.30 -9.36 -12.36
N SER A 27 -8.46 -9.57 -11.76
CA SER A 27 -8.84 -8.92 -10.51
C SER A 27 -7.78 -9.32 -9.50
N SER A 28 -6.79 -8.45 -9.31
CA SER A 28 -5.95 -8.44 -8.12
C SER A 28 -6.90 -8.26 -6.93
N CYS A 29 -7.44 -9.37 -6.44
CA CYS A 29 -8.10 -9.42 -5.15
C CYS A 29 -7.02 -9.08 -4.13
N ALA A 30 -6.95 -7.80 -3.72
CA ALA A 30 -6.27 -7.40 -2.51
C ALA A 30 -6.77 -8.32 -1.39
N LYS A 31 -5.91 -9.22 -0.90
CA LYS A 31 -6.28 -10.12 0.18
C LYS A 31 -6.55 -9.27 1.41
N GLN A 32 -7.80 -9.28 1.87
CA GLN A 32 -8.22 -8.64 3.11
C GLN A 32 -7.28 -9.09 4.26
N ASN A 33 -6.75 -8.15 5.04
CA ASN A 33 -5.80 -8.37 6.14
C ASN A 33 -4.38 -8.82 5.75
N GLN A 34 -3.84 -8.32 4.63
CA GLN A 34 -2.45 -8.61 4.26
C GLN A 34 -1.44 -8.24 5.33
N PHE A 35 -1.68 -7.24 6.18
CA PHE A 35 -0.64 -6.68 7.06
C PHE A 35 -0.37 -7.46 8.36
N SER A 36 -1.29 -8.36 8.75
CA SER A 36 -1.09 -9.29 9.86
C SER A 36 -0.60 -10.67 9.37
N ASN A 37 -0.86 -10.99 8.10
CA ASN A 37 -0.70 -12.31 7.52
C ASN A 37 0.38 -12.37 6.43
N VAL A 38 1.19 -11.32 6.25
CA VAL A 38 2.43 -11.46 5.48
C VAL A 38 3.23 -12.56 6.15
N ASP A 39 3.47 -13.64 5.41
CA ASP A 39 4.24 -14.78 5.88
C ASP A 39 5.60 -14.26 6.36
N ALA A 40 6.00 -14.65 7.57
CA ALA A 40 7.28 -14.26 8.15
C ALA A 40 8.46 -14.67 7.25
N ASN A 41 8.26 -15.67 6.38
CA ASN A 41 9.25 -16.18 5.43
C ASN A 41 9.29 -15.39 4.11
N THR A 42 8.41 -14.41 3.90
CA THR A 42 8.43 -13.55 2.71
C THR A 42 9.13 -12.22 2.99
N PRO A 43 9.80 -11.60 1.99
CA PRO A 43 10.40 -10.27 2.18
C PRO A 43 9.35 -9.24 2.60
N HIS A 44 9.54 -8.63 3.77
CA HIS A 44 8.62 -7.67 4.35
C HIS A 44 9.36 -6.56 5.09
N ALA A 45 8.69 -5.43 5.26
CA ALA A 45 9.09 -4.39 6.20
C ALA A 45 8.19 -4.43 7.44
N LEU A 46 8.63 -3.78 8.51
CA LEU A 46 7.88 -3.61 9.74
C LEU A 46 7.43 -2.16 9.89
N VAL A 47 6.19 -1.95 10.31
CA VAL A 47 5.68 -0.64 10.74
C VAL A 47 5.23 -0.76 12.19
N THR A 48 5.75 0.09 13.06
CA THR A 48 5.25 0.26 14.43
C THR A 48 4.91 1.73 14.68
N ALA A 49 4.23 2.00 15.78
CA ALA A 49 3.95 3.35 16.25
C ALA A 49 4.26 3.46 17.75
N ASP A 50 4.51 4.67 18.23
CA ASP A 50 4.74 4.96 19.65
C ASP A 50 3.67 4.31 20.53
N ALA A 51 4.13 3.41 21.40
CA ALA A 51 3.29 2.76 22.40
C ALA A 51 3.49 3.45 23.76
N ARG A 52 2.40 3.97 24.31
CA ARG A 52 2.18 4.51 25.67
C ARG A 52 3.41 4.67 26.60
N LEU A 53 3.61 5.90 27.08
CA LEU A 53 4.20 6.17 28.40
C LEU A 53 3.13 6.43 29.49
N TYR A 54 1.93 6.92 29.14
CA TYR A 54 0.88 7.28 30.13
C TYR A 54 -0.57 6.97 29.67
N TRP A 55 -1.50 6.83 30.62
CA TRP A 55 -2.94 6.52 30.39
C TRP A 55 -3.63 7.50 29.42
N GLY A 56 -3.23 8.77 29.44
CA GLY A 56 -3.84 9.86 28.70
C GLY A 56 -3.24 10.13 27.31
N ASP A 57 -2.07 9.58 27.02
CA ASP A 57 -1.35 9.85 25.78
C ASP A 57 -1.15 8.55 24.99
N ARG A 58 -1.98 8.38 23.97
CA ARG A 58 -1.86 7.29 23.02
C ARG A 58 -1.26 7.87 21.73
N GLY A 59 -0.18 7.24 21.28
CA GLY A 59 0.55 7.62 20.07
C GLY A 59 -0.33 7.62 18.81
N PRO A 60 0.23 7.98 17.65
CA PRO A 60 -0.50 7.92 16.39
C PRO A 60 -0.94 6.48 16.07
N ILE A 61 -2.10 6.32 15.45
CA ILE A 61 -2.63 5.02 15.02
C ILE A 61 -2.56 4.90 13.51
N VAL A 62 -1.97 3.82 13.01
CA VAL A 62 -2.14 3.42 11.61
C VAL A 62 -3.55 2.87 11.44
N PHE A 63 -4.41 3.61 10.75
CA PHE A 63 -5.81 3.25 10.48
C PHE A 63 -5.98 2.41 9.21
N ALA A 64 -5.16 2.70 8.19
CA ALA A 64 -5.14 1.93 6.96
C ALA A 64 -3.74 1.90 6.35
N ILE A 65 -3.46 0.83 5.62
CA ILE A 65 -2.23 0.66 4.83
C ILE A 65 -2.68 0.34 3.40
N ASN A 66 -2.22 1.09 2.40
CA ASN A 66 -2.61 0.93 0.99
C ASN A 66 -4.14 0.84 0.81
N SER A 67 -4.86 1.78 1.45
CA SER A 67 -6.33 1.87 1.44
C SER A 67 -7.08 0.68 2.06
N GLN A 68 -6.37 -0.26 2.69
CA GLN A 68 -6.96 -1.37 3.42
C GLN A 68 -6.92 -1.08 4.93
N PRO A 69 -8.07 -1.10 5.62
CA PRO A 69 -8.13 -0.78 7.05
C PRO A 69 -7.31 -1.80 7.86
N THR A 70 -6.53 -1.30 8.79
CA THR A 70 -5.98 -2.12 9.88
C THR A 70 -7.11 -2.35 10.89
N SER A 71 -7.13 -3.49 11.58
CA SER A 71 -8.21 -3.74 12.54
C SER A 71 -8.20 -2.70 13.66
N PHE A 72 -9.18 -1.80 13.65
CA PHE A 72 -9.28 -0.61 14.53
C PHE A 72 -9.10 -0.92 16.04
N TRP A 73 -9.45 -2.13 16.47
CA TRP A 73 -9.40 -2.56 17.87
C TRP A 73 -7.98 -2.76 18.42
N ARG A 74 -6.94 -2.69 17.57
CA ARG A 74 -5.58 -3.09 17.94
C ARG A 74 -4.55 -2.00 17.64
N SER A 75 -4.68 -0.89 18.37
CA SER A 75 -3.76 0.27 18.36
C SER A 75 -2.35 0.03 18.91
N LYS A 76 -1.85 -1.21 18.83
CA LYS A 76 -0.51 -1.63 19.31
C LYS A 76 0.23 -2.52 18.33
N GLU A 77 -0.27 -2.64 17.10
CA GLU A 77 0.24 -3.66 16.18
C GLU A 77 1.50 -3.21 15.46
N GLN A 78 2.50 -4.07 15.54
CA GLN A 78 3.54 -4.18 14.55
C GLN A 78 2.90 -4.76 13.28
N TYR A 79 2.89 -3.98 12.21
CA TYR A 79 2.38 -4.43 10.92
C TYR A 79 3.53 -4.94 10.07
N ARG A 80 3.34 -6.09 9.43
CA ARG A 80 4.22 -6.54 8.35
C ARG A 80 3.65 -6.04 7.04
N ILE A 81 4.42 -5.28 6.28
CA ILE A 81 3.98 -4.75 4.98
C ILE A 81 4.83 -5.34 3.87
N SER A 82 4.22 -5.58 2.71
CA SER A 82 4.95 -5.97 1.51
C SER A 82 5.90 -4.86 1.08
N THR A 83 6.99 -5.22 0.40
CA THR A 83 7.90 -4.24 -0.18
C THR A 83 7.24 -3.44 -1.32
N GLY A 84 7.69 -2.21 -1.53
CA GLY A 84 7.23 -1.32 -2.59
C GLY A 84 6.46 -0.11 -2.06
N ALA A 85 5.83 0.61 -3.00
CA ALA A 85 5.05 1.80 -2.72
C ALA A 85 3.99 1.53 -1.64
N THR A 86 4.08 2.27 -0.55
CA THR A 86 3.24 2.12 0.64
C THR A 86 2.63 3.46 1.01
N THR A 87 1.33 3.46 1.29
CA THR A 87 0.59 4.59 1.84
C THR A 87 0.03 4.24 3.21
N LEU A 88 0.27 5.06 4.23
CA LEU A 88 -0.32 4.92 5.55
C LEU A 88 -1.35 6.03 5.74
N GLN A 89 -2.56 5.64 6.12
CA GLN A 89 -3.53 6.55 6.72
C GLN A 89 -3.36 6.49 8.24
N VAL A 90 -3.06 7.64 8.83
CA VAL A 90 -2.79 7.77 10.27
C VAL A 90 -3.84 8.66 10.88
N VAL A 91 -4.33 8.25 12.06
CA VAL A 91 -5.31 8.99 12.85
C VAL A 91 -4.80 9.20 14.27
N ALA A 92 -5.29 10.24 14.93
CA ALA A 92 -5.08 10.41 16.36
C ALA A 92 -6.03 9.47 17.14
N ASP A 93 -5.55 8.80 18.21
CA ASP A 93 -6.34 7.78 18.92
C ASP A 93 -7.67 8.29 19.51
N ARG A 94 -7.67 9.48 20.10
CA ARG A 94 -8.84 10.04 20.83
C ARG A 94 -9.43 11.29 20.20
N GLU A 95 -8.84 11.74 19.11
CA GLU A 95 -9.24 12.98 18.48
C GLU A 95 -9.84 12.66 17.11
N PRO A 96 -10.91 13.37 16.69
CA PRO A 96 -11.60 13.08 15.45
C PRO A 96 -10.89 13.68 14.24
N TYR A 97 -9.55 13.59 14.18
CA TYR A 97 -8.78 14.09 13.05
C TYR A 97 -7.78 13.08 12.51
N ASP A 98 -7.65 13.15 11.19
CA ASP A 98 -6.71 12.39 10.38
C ASP A 98 -5.50 13.27 10.04
N PHE A 99 -4.37 12.63 9.77
CA PHE A 99 -3.23 13.27 9.16
C PHE A 99 -3.28 13.10 7.64
N TYR A 100 -2.60 13.97 6.88
CA TYR A 100 -2.39 13.67 5.45
C TYR A 100 -1.70 12.31 5.29
N PRO A 101 -2.04 11.52 4.25
CA PRO A 101 -1.43 10.21 4.06
C PRO A 101 0.10 10.29 3.95
N LEU A 102 0.78 9.36 4.61
CA LEU A 102 2.23 9.18 4.48
C LEU A 102 2.49 8.19 3.34
N THR A 103 3.35 8.56 2.40
CA THR A 103 3.68 7.80 1.19
C THR A 103 5.19 7.57 1.12
N PHE A 104 5.62 6.32 1.13
CA PHE A 104 7.03 5.94 1.09
C PHE A 104 7.23 4.62 0.35
N ASP A 105 8.47 4.28 0.01
CA ASP A 105 8.83 2.97 -0.55
C ASP A 105 9.31 2.05 0.57
N ALA A 106 8.57 0.97 0.83
CA ALA A 106 8.89 0.01 1.88
C ALA A 106 9.94 -1.00 1.38
N MET A 107 11.06 -1.12 2.08
CA MET A 107 12.13 -2.06 1.69
C MET A 107 12.19 -3.26 2.64
N ALA A 108 12.57 -4.42 2.11
CA ALA A 108 12.66 -5.64 2.90
C ALA A 108 13.64 -5.48 4.07
N GLY A 109 13.25 -5.99 5.24
CA GLY A 109 14.06 -5.96 6.46
C GLY A 109 14.14 -4.58 7.13
N ARG A 110 13.48 -3.55 6.58
CA ARG A 110 13.42 -2.23 7.22
C ARG A 110 12.38 -2.21 8.33
N HIS A 111 12.64 -1.39 9.35
CA HIS A 111 11.70 -1.10 10.42
C HIS A 111 11.35 0.37 10.42
N TYR A 112 10.12 0.69 10.04
CA TYR A 112 9.56 2.03 10.09
C TYR A 112 8.77 2.28 11.38
N HIS A 113 8.92 3.46 11.96
CA HIS A 113 8.31 3.82 13.23
C HIS A 113 7.63 5.18 13.16
N LEU A 114 6.37 5.22 13.60
CA LEU A 114 5.55 6.42 13.69
C LEU A 114 5.58 7.02 15.08
N ARG A 115 5.79 8.34 15.14
CA ARG A 115 5.66 9.14 16.35
C ARG A 115 5.01 10.48 16.04
N TYR A 116 4.44 11.12 17.06
CA TYR A 116 4.06 12.53 16.89
C TYR A 116 5.31 13.38 16.68
N GLY A 117 5.16 14.50 15.98
CA GLY A 117 6.20 15.52 15.87
C GLY A 117 6.34 16.33 17.16
N LEU A 118 6.88 17.54 17.04
CA LEU A 118 6.99 18.48 18.18
C LEU A 118 5.62 18.83 18.78
N SER A 119 4.56 18.69 17.99
CA SER A 119 3.17 18.81 18.44
C SER A 119 2.34 17.62 17.93
N ARG A 120 1.21 17.38 18.59
CA ARG A 120 0.22 16.36 18.16
C ARG A 120 -0.49 16.71 16.86
N ALA A 121 -0.26 17.90 16.30
CA ALA A 121 -0.76 18.30 15.00
C ALA A 121 0.07 17.74 13.84
N SER A 122 1.15 17.01 14.13
CA SER A 122 2.00 16.37 13.13
C SER A 122 2.43 14.97 13.55
N VAL A 123 2.67 14.12 12.56
CA VAL A 123 3.26 12.79 12.71
C VAL A 123 4.48 12.67 11.83
N ASN A 124 5.47 11.95 12.33
CA ASN A 124 6.73 11.70 11.66
C ASN A 124 6.94 10.19 11.54
N LEU A 125 7.30 9.75 10.34
CA LEU A 125 7.70 8.39 10.02
C LEU A 125 9.22 8.31 9.95
N TYR A 126 9.82 7.42 10.71
CA TYR A 126 11.27 7.19 10.72
C TYR A 126 11.60 5.78 10.27
N ASP A 127 12.70 5.60 9.55
CA ASP A 127 13.39 4.31 9.47
C ASP A 127 14.26 4.18 10.73
N ILE A 128 13.94 3.19 11.56
CA ILE A 128 14.64 2.86 12.81
C ILE A 128 15.34 1.50 12.73
N THR A 129 15.60 1.00 11.52
CA THR A 129 16.34 -0.26 11.32
C THR A 129 17.68 -0.24 12.06
N ASP A 130 18.35 0.91 12.08
CA ASP A 130 19.41 1.23 13.04
C ASP A 130 18.86 2.17 14.11
N VAL A 131 18.66 1.63 15.32
CA VAL A 131 18.10 2.36 16.46
C VAL A 131 18.98 3.53 16.93
N ASN A 132 20.28 3.52 16.61
CA ASN A 132 21.20 4.60 16.98
C ASN A 132 21.21 5.73 15.97
N SER A 133 20.68 5.51 14.77
CA SER A 133 20.66 6.48 13.68
C SER A 133 19.29 6.51 12.97
N PRO A 134 18.22 6.90 13.69
CA PRO A 134 16.89 6.96 13.09
C PRO A 134 16.83 8.03 11.99
N VAL A 135 16.36 7.63 10.80
CA VAL A 135 16.28 8.52 9.63
C VAL A 135 14.82 8.96 9.45
N LEU A 136 14.57 10.27 9.41
CA LEU A 136 13.24 10.78 9.08
C LEU A 136 12.93 10.49 7.60
N ILE A 137 11.86 9.74 7.36
CA ILE A 137 11.39 9.40 6.02
C ILE A 137 10.38 10.44 5.55
N GLN A 138 9.42 10.78 6.41
CA GLN A 138 8.35 11.70 6.04
C GLN A 138 7.71 12.33 7.27
N THR A 139 7.20 13.54 7.08
CA THR A 139 6.33 14.25 8.03
C THR A 139 4.98 14.48 7.39
N SER A 140 3.92 14.34 8.20
CA SER A 140 2.56 14.71 7.84
C SER A 140 1.96 15.58 8.93
N ALA A 141 1.12 16.52 8.53
CA ALA A 141 0.38 17.41 9.42
C ALA A 141 -1.12 17.15 9.29
N ARG A 142 -1.90 17.56 10.30
CA ARG A 142 -3.36 17.60 10.20
C ARG A 142 -3.79 18.67 9.17
N PRO A 143 -4.87 18.47 8.41
CA PRO A 143 -5.28 19.38 7.33
C PRO A 143 -5.54 20.84 7.75
N ASP A 144 -5.91 21.05 9.01
CA ASP A 144 -6.26 22.34 9.60
C ASP A 144 -5.07 23.06 10.27
N PHE A 145 -3.88 22.45 10.28
CA PHE A 145 -2.65 23.05 10.82
C PHE A 145 -1.83 23.65 9.67
N LYS A 146 -1.79 24.98 9.59
CA LYS A 146 -0.97 25.75 8.66
C LYS A 146 0.16 26.45 9.40
#